data_AF-A0A1Q5NZL8-F1
#
_entry.id   AF-A0A1Q5NZL8-F1
#
_cell.length_a   1.000
_cell.length_b   1.000
_cell.length_c   1.000
_cell.angle_alpha   90.00
_cell.angle_beta   90.00
_cell.angle_gamma   90.00
#
_symmetry.space_group_name_H-M   'P 1'
#
loop_
_entity.id
_entity.type
_entity.pdbx_description
1 polymer ?
#
loop_
_entity_poly.entity_id
_entity_poly.type
_entity_poly.pdbx_seq_one_letter_code
_entity_poly.pdbx_strand_id
1 'polypeptide(L)'
;MQGGSFFWLWPNLMMTFYPGPANMATIQMVPVDHETSIAVYTYYFRDENISQEEKDLMTFAEQVRQEDIELVELEQVGFRSRAFNKGRYSSSEKAIVQFHEMMLEALNE
;
A
#
# COMPACT_ATOMS: atom_id res chain seq x y z
N MET A 1 5.97 6.27 -22.73
CA MET A 1 6.49 6.53 -21.37
C MET A 1 6.41 5.21 -20.63
N GLN A 2 7.50 4.72 -20.04
CA GLN A 2 7.41 3.55 -19.15
C GLN A 2 6.64 3.97 -17.90
N GLY A 3 5.59 3.23 -17.54
CA GLY A 3 4.86 3.43 -16.29
C GLY A 3 5.70 3.02 -15.08
N GLY A 4 5.23 3.37 -13.88
CA GLY A 4 5.86 2.89 -12.65
C GLY A 4 5.77 1.37 -12.52
N SER A 5 6.70 0.78 -11.79
CA SER A 5 6.68 -0.65 -11.43
C SER A 5 6.35 -0.81 -9.95
N PHE A 6 5.36 -1.64 -9.65
CA PHE A 6 4.83 -1.83 -8.31
C PHE A 6 4.96 -3.29 -7.93
N PHE A 7 5.59 -3.53 -6.78
CA PHE A 7 5.83 -4.86 -6.27
C PHE A 7 5.32 -4.94 -4.84
N TRP A 8 4.85 -6.12 -4.48
CA TRP A 8 4.54 -6.48 -3.11
C TRP A 8 5.31 -7.74 -2.74
N LEU A 9 5.85 -7.74 -1.54
CA LEU A 9 6.60 -8.82 -0.95
C LEU A 9 5.93 -9.23 0.36
N TRP A 10 5.49 -10.47 0.39
CA TRP A 10 4.92 -11.08 1.58
C TRP A 10 5.87 -10.97 2.78
N PRO A 11 5.37 -10.62 3.99
CA PRO A 11 3.95 -10.42 4.30
C PRO A 11 3.46 -8.98 4.11
N ASN A 12 4.33 -7.97 4.17
CA ASN A 12 3.92 -6.62 4.51
C ASN A 12 4.74 -5.49 3.87
N LEU A 13 5.54 -5.78 2.84
CA LEU A 13 6.39 -4.79 2.18
C LEU A 13 5.91 -4.51 0.76
N MET A 14 5.71 -3.24 0.44
CA MET A 14 5.48 -2.77 -0.92
C MET A 14 6.69 -1.97 -1.41
N MET A 15 7.06 -2.16 -2.67
CA MET A 15 8.16 -1.47 -3.33
C MET A 15 7.64 -0.83 -4.61
N THR A 16 7.81 0.48 -4.73
CA THR A 16 7.37 1.27 -5.88
C THR A 16 8.58 1.89 -6.55
N PHE A 17 8.68 1.75 -7.86
CA PHE A 17 9.66 2.41 -8.70
C PHE A 17 8.91 3.38 -9.62
N TYR A 18 9.05 4.68 -9.35
CA TYR A 18 8.41 5.72 -10.15
C TYR A 18 9.17 5.92 -11.48
N PRO A 19 8.48 6.40 -12.54
CA PRO A 19 9.15 6.81 -13.76
C PRO A 19 10.20 7.89 -13.50
N GLY A 20 11.35 7.78 -14.17
CA GLY A 20 12.46 8.72 -14.02
C GLY A 20 13.68 8.10 -13.32
N PRO A 21 14.80 8.84 -13.25
CA PRO A 21 16.02 8.34 -12.62
C PRO A 21 15.87 8.27 -11.11
N ALA A 22 16.07 7.07 -10.56
CA ALA A 22 16.35 6.83 -9.14
C ALA A 22 15.28 7.29 -8.12
N ASN A 23 14.01 7.09 -8.45
CA ASN A 23 12.88 7.39 -7.57
C ASN A 23 12.21 6.10 -7.10
N MET A 24 12.72 5.51 -6.01
CA MET A 24 12.13 4.34 -5.38
C MET A 24 11.45 4.73 -4.07
N ALA A 25 10.34 4.08 -3.73
CA ALA A 25 9.74 4.16 -2.41
C ALA A 25 9.41 2.77 -1.86
N THR A 26 9.49 2.62 -0.54
CA THR A 26 8.99 1.44 0.17
C THR A 26 7.90 1.83 1.13
N ILE A 27 6.90 0.95 1.27
CA ILE A 27 5.84 1.05 2.27
C ILE A 27 5.86 -0.24 3.07
N GLN A 28 6.12 -0.16 4.36
CA GLN A 28 6.04 -1.31 5.26
C GLN A 28 4.84 -1.17 6.19
N MET A 29 3.97 -2.18 6.21
CA MET A 29 2.83 -2.23 7.13
C MET A 29 3.21 -2.98 8.40
N VAL A 30 3.26 -2.28 9.54
CA VAL A 30 3.62 -2.84 10.84
C VAL A 30 2.35 -2.93 11.71
N PRO A 31 1.84 -4.14 12.00
CA PRO A 31 0.67 -4.28 12.84
C PRO A 31 0.99 -3.86 14.29
N VAL A 32 0.09 -3.11 14.91
CA VAL A 32 0.16 -2.72 16.33
C VAL A 32 -0.81 -3.57 17.13
N ASP A 33 -2.06 -3.66 16.66
CA ASP A 33 -3.10 -4.52 17.17
C ASP A 33 -4.05 -4.93 16.02
N HIS A 34 -5.14 -5.62 16.35
CA HIS A 34 -6.12 -6.12 15.37
C HIS A 34 -6.87 -5.05 14.53
N GLU A 35 -6.83 -3.79 14.94
CA GLU A 35 -7.52 -2.65 14.30
C GLU A 35 -6.58 -1.48 14.02
N THR A 36 -5.29 -1.61 14.37
CA THR A 36 -4.30 -0.53 14.23
C THR A 36 -3.04 -1.04 13.54
N SER A 37 -2.61 -0.35 12.48
CA SER A 37 -1.34 -0.60 11.79
C SER A 37 -0.59 0.71 11.54
N ILE A 38 0.74 0.65 11.59
CA ILE A 38 1.62 1.75 11.21
C ILE A 38 2.13 1.49 9.79
N ALA A 39 1.91 2.46 8.90
CA ALA A 39 2.51 2.44 7.57
C ALA A 39 3.80 3.28 7.56
N VAL A 40 4.95 2.63 7.35
CA VAL A 40 6.27 3.28 7.29
C VAL A 40 6.64 3.53 5.84
N TYR A 41 6.68 4.80 5.44
CA TYR A 41 7.05 5.23 4.09
C TYR A 41 8.51 5.69 4.05
N THR A 42 9.28 5.15 3.12
CA THR A 42 10.66 5.56 2.88
C THR A 42 10.84 5.88 1.40
N TYR A 43 11.35 7.08 1.11
CA TYR A 43 11.71 7.52 -0.23
C TYR A 43 13.23 7.44 -0.40
N TYR A 44 13.67 6.89 -1.52
CA TYR A 44 15.07 6.73 -1.87
C TYR A 44 15.36 7.54 -3.12
N PHE A 45 16.26 8.50 -2.98
CA PHE A 45 16.76 9.35 -4.05
C PHE A 45 18.25 9.09 -4.25
N ARG A 46 18.76 9.40 -5.43
CA ARG A 46 20.18 9.21 -5.75
C ARG A 46 21.09 10.20 -5.04
N ASP A 47 20.65 11.43 -4.93
CA ASP A 47 21.43 12.56 -4.41
C ASP A 47 20.73 13.15 -3.17
N GLU A 48 21.51 13.76 -2.27
CA GLU A 48 20.96 14.42 -1.08
C GLU A 48 20.17 15.69 -1.41
N ASN A 49 20.52 16.34 -2.53
CA ASN A 49 19.84 17.53 -3.01
C ASN A 49 18.64 17.14 -3.88
N ILE A 50 17.47 17.10 -3.25
CA ILE A 50 16.21 16.79 -3.93
C ILE A 50 15.83 17.91 -4.91
N SER A 51 15.67 17.54 -6.18
CA SER A 51 15.21 18.40 -7.27
C SER A 51 13.75 18.85 -7.07
N GLN A 52 13.31 19.85 -7.84
CA GLN A 52 11.92 20.29 -7.75
C GLN A 52 10.94 19.19 -8.21
N GLU A 53 11.30 18.43 -9.26
CA GLU A 53 10.47 17.33 -9.77
C GLU A 53 10.27 16.23 -8.71
N GLU A 54 11.32 15.88 -7.96
CA GLU A 54 11.23 14.90 -6.86
C GLU A 54 10.36 15.42 -5.70
N LYS A 55 10.43 16.73 -5.38
CA LYS A 55 9.54 17.35 -4.37
C LYS A 55 8.08 17.35 -4.81
N ASP A 56 7.82 17.63 -6.08
CA ASP A 56 6.48 17.61 -6.65
C ASP A 56 5.92 16.18 -6.63
N LEU A 57 6.75 15.18 -6.96
CA LEU A 57 6.41 13.76 -6.85
C LEU A 57 6.08 13.36 -5.39
N MET A 58 6.89 13.79 -4.42
CA MET A 58 6.62 13.53 -3.00
C MET A 58 5.31 14.15 -2.54
N THR A 59 5.02 15.39 -2.97
CA THR A 59 3.77 16.08 -2.64
C THR A 59 2.57 15.35 -3.21
N PHE A 60 2.66 14.91 -4.47
CA PHE A 60 1.63 14.09 -5.11
C PHE A 60 1.45 12.74 -4.38
N ALA A 61 2.55 12.06 -4.03
CA ALA A 61 2.50 10.80 -3.32
C ALA A 61 1.90 10.94 -1.91
N GLU A 62 2.11 12.07 -1.23
CA GLU A 62 1.47 12.38 0.04
C GLU A 62 -0.05 12.52 -0.11
N GLN A 63 -0.52 13.22 -1.14
CA GLN A 63 -1.95 13.36 -1.39
C GLN A 63 -2.62 12.00 -1.60
N VAL A 64 -2.08 11.18 -2.50
CA VAL A 64 -2.60 9.82 -2.78
C VAL A 64 -2.58 8.96 -1.51
N ARG A 65 -1.53 9.10 -0.68
CA ARG A 65 -1.47 8.40 0.61
C ARG A 65 -2.63 8.76 1.54
N GLN A 66 -2.95 10.04 1.65
CA GLN A 66 -4.06 10.48 2.51
C GLN A 66 -5.41 9.95 1.99
N GLU A 67 -5.59 9.93 0.66
CA GLU A 67 -6.77 9.33 0.02
C GLU A 67 -6.89 7.83 0.36
N ASP A 68 -5.80 7.07 0.26
CA ASP A 68 -5.79 5.65 0.63
C ASP A 68 -6.07 5.41 2.12
N ILE A 69 -5.50 6.23 3.01
CA ILE A 69 -5.73 6.15 4.46
C ILE A 69 -7.21 6.34 4.78
N GLU A 70 -7.84 7.37 4.22
CA GLU A 70 -9.27 7.64 4.45
C GLU A 70 -10.14 6.45 4.01
N LEU A 71 -9.83 5.86 2.85
CA LEU A 71 -10.57 4.71 2.34
C LEU A 71 -10.47 3.48 3.27
N VAL A 72 -9.27 3.11 3.69
CA VAL A 72 -9.08 1.90 4.54
C VAL A 72 -9.59 2.10 5.96
N GLU A 73 -9.51 3.32 6.51
CA GLU A 73 -10.10 3.62 7.82
C GLU A 73 -11.63 3.52 7.79
N LEU A 74 -12.25 4.08 6.75
CA LEU A 74 -13.70 3.97 6.54
C LEU A 74 -14.13 2.51 6.31
N GLU A 75 -13.34 1.73 5.56
CA GLU A 75 -13.58 0.30 5.35
C GLU A 75 -13.56 -0.47 6.67
N GLN A 76 -12.52 -0.26 7.51
CA GLN A 76 -12.40 -0.91 8.81
C GLN A 76 -13.56 -0.56 9.76
N VAL A 77 -14.02 0.70 9.75
CA VAL A 77 -15.24 1.10 10.47
C VAL A 77 -16.47 0.37 9.95
N GLY A 78 -16.59 0.23 8.61
CA GLY A 78 -17.68 -0.49 7.96
C GLY A 78 -17.76 -1.97 8.34
N PHE A 79 -16.63 -2.63 8.54
CA PHE A 79 -16.56 -4.04 8.95
C PHE A 79 -17.16 -4.32 10.34
N ARG A 80 -17.28 -3.30 11.20
CA ARG A 80 -17.95 -3.42 12.50
C ARG A 80 -19.48 -3.51 12.39
N SER A 81 -20.04 -3.20 11.22
CA SER A 81 -21.48 -3.23 11.01
C SER A 81 -22.02 -4.66 11.00
N ARG A 82 -23.07 -4.91 11.78
CA ARG A 82 -23.82 -6.19 11.76
C ARG A 82 -24.47 -6.50 10.40
N ALA A 83 -24.65 -5.50 9.54
CA ALA A 83 -25.17 -5.68 8.20
C ALA A 83 -24.10 -6.19 7.22
N PHE A 84 -22.83 -6.01 7.55
CA PHE A 84 -21.72 -6.57 6.78
C PHE A 84 -21.53 -8.04 7.14
N ASN A 85 -21.27 -8.88 6.13
CA ASN A 85 -21.01 -10.30 6.30
C ASN A 85 -19.65 -10.66 5.68
N LYS A 86 -19.48 -10.40 4.38
CA LYS A 86 -18.21 -10.56 3.68
C LYS A 86 -18.14 -9.72 2.41
N GLY A 87 -16.93 -9.36 2.01
CA GLY A 87 -16.63 -8.75 0.72
C GLY A 87 -16.81 -9.72 -0.45
N ARG A 88 -16.90 -9.18 -1.67
CA ARG A 88 -16.90 -9.95 -2.92
C ARG A 88 -15.85 -9.36 -3.85
N TYR A 89 -14.87 -10.16 -4.25
CA TYR A 89 -13.87 -9.74 -5.22
C TYR A 89 -14.48 -9.63 -6.62
N SER A 90 -14.07 -8.61 -7.34
CA SER A 90 -14.20 -8.49 -8.79
C SER A 90 -13.21 -9.41 -9.50
N SER A 91 -13.44 -9.63 -10.80
CA SER A 91 -12.54 -10.44 -11.64
C SER A 91 -11.15 -9.83 -11.83
N SER A 92 -10.98 -8.53 -11.55
CA SER A 92 -9.70 -7.82 -11.59
C SER A 92 -8.88 -7.91 -10.30
N GLU A 93 -9.49 -8.23 -9.16
CA GLU A 93 -8.85 -8.21 -7.83
C GLU A 93 -8.06 -9.48 -7.49
N LYS A 94 -7.46 -10.12 -8.50
CA LYS A 94 -6.75 -11.39 -8.35
C LYS A 94 -5.59 -11.34 -7.35
N ALA A 95 -4.93 -10.19 -7.22
CA ALA A 95 -3.85 -10.00 -6.25
C ALA A 95 -4.36 -10.03 -4.80
N ILE A 96 -5.56 -9.49 -4.53
CA ILE A 96 -6.19 -9.54 -3.21
C ILE A 96 -6.62 -10.97 -2.88
N VAL A 97 -7.16 -11.70 -3.86
CA VAL A 97 -7.47 -13.14 -3.71
C VAL A 97 -6.22 -13.91 -3.32
N GLN A 98 -5.12 -13.73 -4.07
CA GLN A 98 -3.84 -14.39 -3.77
C GLN A 98 -3.32 -14.01 -2.38
N PHE A 99 -3.38 -12.74 -1.99
CA PHE A 99 -2.97 -12.29 -0.66
C PHE A 99 -3.74 -13.02 0.45
N HIS A 100 -5.06 -13.12 0.33
CA HIS A 100 -5.88 -13.81 1.32
C HIS A 100 -5.64 -15.33 1.33
N GLU A 101 -5.36 -15.95 0.19
CA GLU A 101 -4.96 -17.36 0.13
C GLU A 101 -3.63 -17.59 0.87
N MET A 102 -2.64 -16.71 0.68
CA MET A 102 -1.35 -16.77 1.40
C MET A 102 -1.52 -16.53 2.90
N MET A 103 -2.47 -15.67 3.32
CA MET A 103 -2.84 -15.49 4.73
C MET A 103 -3.42 -16.75 5.34
N LEU A 104 -4.38 -17.40 4.69
CA LEU A 104 -4.99 -18.63 5.18
C LEU A 104 -3.93 -19.75 5.29
N GLU A 105 -3.08 -19.90 4.27
CA GLU A 105 -1.96 -20.85 4.31
C GLU A 105 -1.02 -20.59 5.50
N ALA A 106 -0.64 -19.33 5.73
CA ALA A 106 0.23 -18.97 6.85
C ALA A 106 -0.43 -19.19 8.23
N LEU A 107 -1.76 -19.15 8.31
CA LEU A 107 -2.53 -19.45 9.51
C LEU A 107 -2.83 -20.96 9.69
N ASN A 108 -2.49 -21.79 8.71
CA ASN A 108 -2.90 -23.19 8.59
C ASN A 108 -4.43 -23.38 8.55
N GLU A 109 -5.14 -22.46 7.89
CA GLU A 109 -6.58 -22.52 7.64
C GLU A 109 -6.91 -22.90 6.19
#